data_AF-A0A0R2TJV4-F1
#
_entry.id   AF-A0A0R2TJV4-F1
#
_cell.length_a   1.000
_cell.length_b   1.000
_cell.length_c   1.000
_cell.angle_alpha   90.00
_cell.angle_beta   90.00
_cell.angle_gamma   90.00
#
_symmetry.space_group_name_H-M   'P 1'
#
loop_
_entity.id
_entity.type
_entity.pdbx_description
1 polymer ?
#
loop_
_entity_poly.entity_id
_entity_poly.type
_entity_poly.pdbx_seq_one_letter_code
_entity_poly.pdbx_strand_id
1 'polypeptide(L)'
;QIARIKKSCRRCEKMVQEPAPSRPIPGSMAGPNLLSHILVSKFDDHLPLYRQHEIFARMGADIPESTLVGWCGRAMKTLQPLIERIEAEIMASDLLHADDTPIRVLDRSRRDKGLGKGVKQGRIWAYVRDQRPWAGSAPPGVIYYFAPDWKEDHVLGHLANARGILQADGYKGYAKLYEPQTDGAPRLREAACWAHLRRDFHDFWVSTKSEIAREALDRIGKLYDTERGINGQTADVRHAARQKLSAPKVASFFAWSEQQLLRIPGKSDLAKGFRYGLSRREAFSLFLTDGRVAIDNNPAERALRPIGIGRKNWLFAGADTGAETLARAMTIIETAKINGLDPQAYLADILDRIHDHKINRLDELLPWNWAPMAQAIDSQAA
;
A
#
# COMPACT_ATOMS: atom_id res chain seq x y z
N GLN A 1 -0.25 -36.67 6.70
CA GLN A 1 -1.31 -37.35 5.91
C GLN A 1 -2.56 -37.37 6.79
N ILE A 2 -3.66 -36.74 6.41
CA ILE A 2 -4.90 -36.81 7.21
C ILE A 2 -5.54 -38.16 6.89
N ALA A 3 -5.34 -39.14 7.77
CA ALA A 3 -5.94 -40.47 7.62
C ALA A 3 -7.45 -40.33 7.85
N ARG A 4 -8.24 -40.50 6.78
CA ARG A 4 -9.71 -40.44 6.85
C ARG A 4 -10.26 -41.82 7.13
N ILE A 5 -10.70 -42.04 8.37
CA ILE A 5 -11.26 -43.31 8.82
C ILE A 5 -12.49 -43.65 7.97
N LYS A 6 -12.47 -44.81 7.32
CA LYS A 6 -13.65 -45.38 6.65
C LYS A 6 -14.35 -46.29 7.63
N LYS A 7 -15.66 -46.13 7.78
CA LYS A 7 -16.52 -47.01 8.58
C LYS A 7 -17.50 -47.72 7.65
N SER A 8 -17.73 -49.01 7.87
CA SER A 8 -18.77 -49.78 7.18
C SER A 8 -19.89 -50.13 8.16
N CYS A 9 -21.13 -49.93 7.74
CA CYS A 9 -22.30 -50.40 8.48
C CYS A 9 -22.43 -51.93 8.34
N ARG A 10 -22.34 -52.68 9.44
CA ARG A 10 -22.48 -54.16 9.41
C ARG A 10 -23.86 -54.68 8.98
N ARG A 11 -24.88 -53.81 8.94
CA ARG A 11 -26.27 -54.20 8.62
C ARG A 11 -26.65 -53.97 7.16
N CYS A 12 -26.15 -52.90 6.54
CA CYS A 12 -26.48 -52.53 5.16
C CYS A 12 -25.26 -52.36 4.26
N GLU A 13 -24.06 -52.67 4.78
CA GLU A 13 -22.76 -52.60 4.09
C GLU A 13 -22.40 -51.22 3.55
N LYS A 14 -23.20 -50.19 3.87
CA LYS A 14 -22.93 -48.81 3.48
C LYS A 14 -21.63 -48.33 4.12
N MET A 15 -20.69 -47.93 3.28
CA MET A 15 -19.48 -47.25 3.73
C MET A 15 -19.74 -45.76 3.90
N VAL A 16 -19.27 -45.22 5.02
CA VAL A 16 -19.21 -43.79 5.30
C VAL A 16 -17.76 -43.41 5.57
N GLN A 17 -17.36 -42.26 5.06
CA GLN A 17 -16.05 -41.66 5.28
C GLN A 17 -16.27 -40.19 5.60
N GLU A 18 -15.51 -39.67 6.54
CA GLU A 18 -15.53 -38.23 6.81
C GLU A 18 -15.12 -37.45 5.54
N PRO A 19 -15.82 -36.34 5.20
CA PRO A 19 -15.41 -35.50 4.09
C PRO A 19 -13.92 -35.15 4.19
N ALA A 20 -13.25 -35.07 3.04
CA ALA A 20 -11.91 -34.49 3.07
C ALA A 20 -12.01 -33.05 3.58
N PRO A 21 -11.12 -32.60 4.47
CA PRO A 21 -11.01 -31.19 4.78
C PRO A 21 -10.91 -30.41 3.47
N SER A 22 -11.57 -29.25 3.43
CA SER A 22 -11.42 -28.37 2.30
C SER A 22 -9.93 -28.01 2.14
N ARG A 23 -9.48 -27.90 0.89
CA ARG A 23 -8.11 -27.46 0.61
C ARG A 23 -8.18 -26.05 0.07
N PRO A 24 -7.22 -25.17 0.43
CA PRO A 24 -7.18 -23.81 -0.11
C PRO A 24 -7.18 -23.78 -1.65
N ILE A 25 -6.53 -24.78 -2.25
CA ILE A 25 -6.52 -25.01 -3.70
C ILE A 25 -7.05 -26.44 -3.96
N PRO A 26 -8.23 -26.60 -4.59
CA PRO A 26 -8.80 -27.91 -4.91
C PRO A 26 -7.81 -28.79 -5.71
N GLY A 27 -7.66 -30.05 -5.28
CA GLY A 27 -6.75 -31.02 -5.91
C GLY A 27 -5.25 -30.76 -5.71
N SER A 28 -4.86 -29.68 -5.03
CA SER A 28 -3.44 -29.38 -4.74
C SER A 28 -2.91 -30.18 -3.56
N MET A 29 -1.62 -30.53 -3.58
CA MET A 29 -0.90 -31.11 -2.43
C MET A 29 -0.56 -30.09 -1.34
N ALA A 30 -0.57 -28.79 -1.65
CA ALA A 30 -0.19 -27.76 -0.70
C ALA A 30 -1.32 -27.47 0.29
N GLY A 31 -1.03 -27.63 1.57
CA GLY A 31 -1.88 -27.17 2.66
C GLY A 31 -1.72 -25.66 2.92
N PRO A 32 -2.58 -25.08 3.77
CA PRO A 32 -2.56 -23.65 4.08
C PRO A 32 -1.21 -23.16 4.60
N ASN A 33 -0.56 -23.89 5.51
CA ASN A 33 0.74 -23.52 6.07
C ASN A 33 1.87 -23.47 5.04
N LEU A 34 1.88 -24.40 4.07
CA LEU A 34 2.88 -24.38 3.01
C LEU A 34 2.63 -23.20 2.06
N LEU A 35 1.37 -22.93 1.73
CA LEU A 35 1.01 -21.80 0.89
C LEU A 35 1.33 -20.46 1.56
N SER A 36 1.00 -20.28 2.84
CA SER A 36 1.30 -19.06 3.57
C SER A 36 2.82 -18.82 3.64
N HIS A 37 3.60 -19.86 3.93
CA HIS A 37 5.06 -19.77 3.92
C HIS A 37 5.62 -19.35 2.57
N ILE A 38 5.18 -19.99 1.47
CA ILE A 38 5.61 -19.63 0.11
C ILE A 38 5.26 -18.18 -0.23
N LEU A 39 4.05 -17.74 0.12
CA LEU A 39 3.58 -16.38 -0.14
C LEU A 39 4.38 -15.33 0.64
N VAL A 40 4.52 -15.52 1.95
CA VAL A 40 5.28 -14.60 2.81
C VAL A 40 6.75 -14.58 2.38
N SER A 41 7.38 -15.74 2.21
CA SER A 41 8.77 -15.77 1.75
C SER A 41 8.94 -15.13 0.37
N LYS A 42 8.00 -15.30 -0.55
CA LYS A 42 8.10 -14.70 -1.88
C LYS A 42 7.95 -13.18 -1.84
N PHE A 43 6.94 -12.69 -1.15
CA PHE A 43 6.47 -11.32 -1.29
C PHE A 43 6.95 -10.41 -0.18
N ASP A 44 6.98 -10.88 1.07
CA ASP A 44 7.46 -10.14 2.24
C ASP A 44 8.98 -10.27 2.41
N ASP A 45 9.50 -11.50 2.43
CA ASP A 45 10.95 -11.74 2.56
C ASP A 45 11.71 -11.53 1.23
N HIS A 46 10.97 -11.30 0.15
CA HIS A 46 11.48 -11.07 -1.21
C HIS A 46 12.37 -12.20 -1.74
N LEU A 47 12.10 -13.44 -1.35
CA LEU A 47 12.85 -14.64 -1.75
C LEU A 47 12.32 -15.19 -3.09
N PRO A 48 13.10 -15.13 -4.18
CA PRO A 48 12.66 -15.63 -5.49
C PRO A 48 12.28 -17.12 -5.45
N LEU A 49 11.29 -17.52 -6.27
CA LEU A 49 10.74 -18.87 -6.22
C LEU A 49 11.75 -19.96 -6.59
N TYR A 50 12.70 -19.70 -7.49
CA TYR A 50 13.78 -20.66 -7.78
C TYR A 50 14.64 -20.93 -6.54
N ARG A 51 14.89 -19.93 -5.68
CA ARG A 51 15.62 -20.13 -4.40
C ARG A 51 14.78 -20.91 -3.40
N GLN A 52 13.47 -20.67 -3.35
CA GLN A 52 12.57 -21.47 -2.53
C GLN A 52 12.57 -22.94 -2.97
N HIS A 53 12.54 -23.19 -4.29
CA HIS A 53 12.70 -24.54 -4.86
C HIS A 53 14.00 -25.21 -4.36
N GLU A 54 15.14 -24.53 -4.45
CA GLU A 54 16.42 -25.05 -3.93
C GLU A 54 16.41 -25.32 -2.42
N ILE A 55 15.72 -24.47 -1.64
CA ILE A 55 15.55 -24.67 -0.19
C ILE A 55 14.72 -25.94 0.09
N PHE A 56 13.58 -26.11 -0.59
CA PHE A 56 12.75 -27.30 -0.44
C PHE A 56 13.47 -28.56 -0.90
N ALA A 57 14.25 -28.49 -1.99
CA ALA A 57 15.03 -29.62 -2.48
C ALA A 57 16.04 -30.12 -1.43
N ARG A 58 16.70 -29.20 -0.69
CA ARG A 58 17.58 -29.57 0.43
C ARG A 58 16.85 -30.23 1.61
N MET A 59 15.55 -30.00 1.73
CA MET A 59 14.68 -30.66 2.72
C MET A 59 14.09 -31.98 2.19
N GLY A 60 14.50 -32.44 1.01
CA GLY A 60 13.99 -33.66 0.37
C GLY A 60 12.64 -33.48 -0.34
N ALA A 61 12.19 -32.24 -0.55
CA ALA A 61 10.95 -31.93 -1.25
C ALA A 61 11.24 -31.30 -2.62
N ASP A 62 11.13 -32.08 -3.69
CA ASP A 62 11.26 -31.58 -5.06
C ASP A 62 9.95 -30.92 -5.52
N ILE A 63 9.89 -29.59 -5.42
CA ILE A 63 8.74 -28.78 -5.84
C ILE A 63 9.16 -27.89 -7.01
N PRO A 64 8.78 -28.19 -8.26
CA PRO A 64 9.19 -27.39 -9.42
C PRO A 64 8.78 -25.92 -9.31
N GLU A 65 9.60 -25.01 -9.83
CA GLU A 65 9.29 -23.56 -9.81
C GLU A 65 7.93 -23.24 -10.45
N SER A 66 7.57 -23.93 -11.54
CA SER A 66 6.27 -23.78 -12.20
C SER A 66 5.10 -24.10 -11.26
N THR A 67 5.28 -25.06 -10.35
CA THR A 67 4.29 -25.42 -9.33
C THR A 67 4.18 -24.31 -8.29
N LEU A 68 5.31 -23.75 -7.82
CA LEU A 68 5.32 -22.63 -6.89
C LEU A 68 4.64 -21.38 -7.47
N VAL A 69 4.92 -21.06 -8.75
CA VAL A 69 4.25 -19.98 -9.49
C VAL A 69 2.74 -20.23 -9.55
N GLY A 70 2.34 -21.44 -9.92
CA GLY A 70 0.94 -21.84 -9.99
C GLY A 70 0.23 -21.76 -8.63
N TRP A 71 0.92 -22.10 -7.53
CA TRP A 71 0.38 -21.97 -6.18
C TRP A 71 0.22 -20.51 -5.76
N CYS A 72 1.16 -19.63 -6.07
CA CYS A 72 1.02 -18.19 -5.77
C CYS A 72 -0.24 -17.60 -6.44
N GLY A 73 -0.41 -17.84 -7.74
CA GLY A 73 -1.56 -17.32 -8.47
C GLY A 73 -2.89 -17.91 -8.00
N ARG A 74 -2.95 -19.22 -7.75
CA ARG A 74 -4.18 -19.87 -7.25
C ARG A 74 -4.51 -19.48 -5.81
N ALA A 75 -3.53 -19.29 -4.94
CA ALA A 75 -3.76 -18.79 -3.59
C ALA A 75 -4.30 -17.35 -3.62
N MET A 76 -3.76 -16.47 -4.48
CA MET A 76 -4.33 -15.12 -4.66
C MET A 76 -5.76 -15.17 -5.19
N LYS A 77 -6.09 -16.11 -6.08
CA LYS A 77 -7.48 -16.33 -6.52
C LYS A 77 -8.38 -16.76 -5.35
N THR A 78 -7.91 -17.64 -4.48
CA THR A 78 -8.64 -18.07 -3.28
C THR A 78 -8.87 -16.90 -2.31
N LEU A 79 -7.88 -16.03 -2.13
CA LEU A 79 -7.95 -14.87 -1.24
C LEU A 79 -8.67 -13.65 -1.84
N GLN A 80 -9.06 -13.71 -3.12
CA GLN A 80 -9.62 -12.59 -3.86
C GLN A 80 -10.82 -11.90 -3.17
N PRO A 81 -11.83 -12.62 -2.63
CA PRO A 81 -12.96 -11.96 -1.98
C PRO A 81 -12.53 -11.09 -0.80
N LEU A 82 -11.57 -11.57 0.00
CA LEU A 82 -11.07 -10.84 1.16
C LEU A 82 -10.25 -9.62 0.74
N ILE A 83 -9.43 -9.75 -0.31
CA ILE A 83 -8.66 -8.64 -0.88
C ILE A 83 -9.60 -7.54 -1.40
N GLU A 84 -10.67 -7.91 -2.11
CA GLU A 84 -11.68 -6.98 -2.60
C GLU A 84 -12.44 -6.31 -1.44
N ARG A 85 -12.67 -7.01 -0.34
CA ARG A 85 -13.29 -6.42 0.85
C ARG A 85 -12.37 -5.42 1.54
N ILE A 86 -11.08 -5.72 1.67
CA ILE A 86 -10.06 -4.79 2.18
C ILE A 86 -9.99 -3.55 1.26
N GLU A 87 -10.03 -3.74 -0.05
CA GLU A 87 -10.06 -2.67 -1.06
C GLU A 87 -11.25 -1.75 -0.89
N ALA A 88 -12.46 -2.31 -0.81
CA ALA A 88 -13.68 -1.53 -0.62
C ALA A 88 -13.62 -0.67 0.66
N GLU A 89 -13.15 -1.23 1.77
CA GLU A 89 -13.04 -0.53 3.06
C GLU A 89 -12.01 0.62 3.03
N ILE A 90 -10.85 0.38 2.43
CA ILE A 90 -9.78 1.39 2.38
C ILE A 90 -10.14 2.49 1.39
N MET A 91 -10.57 2.12 0.16
CA MET A 91 -10.83 3.09 -0.91
C MET A 91 -12.09 3.94 -0.65
N ALA A 92 -12.95 3.55 0.28
CA ALA A 92 -14.08 4.36 0.77
C ALA A 92 -13.68 5.45 1.79
N SER A 93 -12.40 5.59 2.13
CA SER A 93 -11.95 6.57 3.11
C SER A 93 -12.06 8.00 2.61
N ASP A 94 -12.46 8.91 3.50
CA ASP A 94 -12.47 10.36 3.24
C ASP A 94 -11.06 10.98 3.11
N LEU A 95 -10.02 10.23 3.47
CA LEU A 95 -8.63 10.64 3.35
C LEU A 95 -7.78 9.44 2.94
N LEU A 96 -7.14 9.55 1.78
CA LEU A 96 -6.20 8.56 1.27
C LEU A 96 -4.83 9.20 1.09
N HIS A 97 -3.81 8.47 1.53
CA HIS A 97 -2.43 8.71 1.12
C HIS A 97 -2.15 7.94 -0.16
N ALA A 98 -1.46 8.55 -1.12
CA ALA A 98 -1.12 7.89 -2.38
C ALA A 98 0.29 8.20 -2.84
N ASP A 99 1.01 7.18 -3.30
CA ASP A 99 2.33 7.31 -3.91
C ASP A 99 2.56 6.09 -4.81
N ASP A 100 3.65 6.09 -5.56
CA ASP A 100 3.94 5.00 -6.48
C ASP A 100 5.43 4.80 -6.81
N THR A 101 5.83 3.55 -7.06
CA THR A 101 7.23 3.17 -7.36
C THR A 101 7.35 2.41 -8.68
N PRO A 102 8.41 2.62 -9.50
CA PRO A 102 8.53 1.92 -10.76
C PRO A 102 9.00 0.48 -10.55
N ILE A 103 8.48 -0.45 -11.36
CA ILE A 103 8.94 -1.83 -11.43
C ILE A 103 9.24 -2.22 -12.88
N ARG A 104 10.14 -3.19 -13.07
CA ARG A 104 10.39 -3.78 -14.40
C ARG A 104 9.49 -4.98 -14.60
N VAL A 105 8.94 -5.10 -15.80
CA VAL A 105 8.04 -6.20 -16.17
C VAL A 105 8.50 -6.77 -17.52
N LEU A 106 8.58 -8.09 -17.64
CA LEU A 106 8.85 -8.72 -18.92
C LEU A 106 7.68 -8.50 -19.88
N ASP A 107 8.02 -8.11 -21.10
CA ASP A 107 7.10 -7.93 -22.21
C ASP A 107 7.65 -8.71 -23.40
N ARG A 108 7.20 -9.97 -23.53
CA ARG A 108 7.66 -10.86 -24.61
C ARG A 108 7.28 -10.30 -25.98
N SER A 109 6.15 -9.61 -26.08
CA SER A 109 5.70 -9.00 -27.34
C SER A 109 6.69 -7.96 -27.87
N ARG A 110 7.38 -7.23 -26.99
CA ARG A 110 8.45 -6.29 -27.37
C ARG A 110 9.65 -7.00 -27.95
N ARG A 111 10.09 -8.09 -27.31
CA ARG A 111 11.20 -8.90 -27.84
C ARG A 111 10.83 -9.49 -29.20
N ASP A 112 9.63 -10.04 -29.31
CA ASP A 112 9.16 -10.70 -30.53
C ASP A 112 8.96 -9.70 -31.69
N LYS A 113 8.74 -8.42 -31.38
CA LYS A 113 8.71 -7.30 -32.34
C LYS A 113 10.07 -6.62 -32.57
N GLY A 114 11.16 -7.12 -31.98
CA GLY A 114 12.49 -6.49 -32.08
C GLY A 114 12.64 -5.16 -31.31
N LEU A 115 11.69 -4.81 -30.45
CA LEU A 115 11.65 -3.56 -29.69
C LEU A 115 12.40 -3.72 -28.35
N GLY A 116 13.74 -3.70 -28.40
CA GLY A 116 14.60 -3.67 -27.22
C GLY A 116 14.64 -4.98 -26.43
N LYS A 117 15.02 -4.91 -25.14
CA LYS A 117 15.37 -6.09 -24.30
C LYS A 117 14.17 -6.91 -23.79
N GLY A 118 12.95 -6.70 -24.30
CA GLY A 118 11.75 -7.42 -23.84
C GLY A 118 11.35 -7.10 -22.40
N VAL A 119 11.65 -5.89 -21.93
CA VAL A 119 11.28 -5.37 -20.59
C VAL A 119 10.61 -4.02 -20.77
N LYS A 120 9.53 -3.78 -20.02
CA LYS A 120 8.87 -2.47 -19.88
C LYS A 120 8.89 -2.00 -18.43
N GLN A 121 8.67 -0.71 -18.22
CA GLN A 121 8.52 -0.12 -16.90
C GLN A 121 7.04 0.04 -16.57
N GLY A 122 6.57 -0.71 -15.57
CA GLY A 122 5.28 -0.48 -14.93
C GLY A 122 5.45 0.28 -13.61
N ARG A 123 4.35 0.49 -12.91
CA ARG A 123 4.29 1.16 -11.62
C ARG A 123 3.48 0.31 -10.62
N ILE A 124 3.90 0.32 -9.36
CA ILE A 124 3.08 -0.14 -8.25
C ILE A 124 2.62 1.09 -7.49
N TRP A 125 1.31 1.32 -7.49
CA TRP A 125 0.63 2.36 -6.74
C TRP A 125 0.26 1.83 -5.36
N ALA A 126 0.44 2.63 -4.32
CA ALA A 126 -0.06 2.33 -2.98
C ALA A 126 -1.08 3.40 -2.56
N TYR A 127 -2.22 2.95 -2.06
CA TYR A 127 -3.25 3.78 -1.43
C TYR A 127 -3.38 3.36 0.03
N VAL A 128 -3.23 4.31 0.95
CA VAL A 128 -3.13 4.02 2.39
C VAL A 128 -4.17 4.79 3.17
N ARG A 129 -4.89 4.09 4.05
CA ARG A 129 -5.68 4.66 5.15
C ARG A 129 -4.89 4.49 6.44
N ASP A 130 -4.58 5.60 7.12
CA ASP A 130 -3.99 5.56 8.46
C ASP A 130 -4.49 6.75 9.28
N GLN A 131 -5.43 6.49 10.19
CA GLN A 131 -6.05 7.53 11.01
C GLN A 131 -5.38 7.71 12.39
N ARG A 132 -4.42 6.83 12.73
CA ARG A 132 -3.72 6.87 14.02
C ARG A 132 -3.04 8.22 14.32
N PRO A 133 -2.43 8.92 13.34
CA PRO A 133 -1.83 10.22 13.60
C PRO A 133 -2.78 11.28 14.17
N TRP A 134 -4.09 11.15 13.90
CA TRP A 134 -5.11 12.07 14.42
C TRP A 134 -6.10 11.39 15.38
N ALA A 135 -5.74 10.22 15.93
CA ALA A 135 -6.58 9.42 16.83
C ALA A 135 -7.96 9.05 16.25
N GLY A 136 -8.05 8.83 14.94
CA GLY A 136 -9.27 8.30 14.33
C GLY A 136 -9.46 6.81 14.61
N SER A 137 -10.70 6.34 14.48
CA SER A 137 -11.10 4.98 14.84
C SER A 137 -10.96 3.97 13.70
N ALA A 138 -10.82 4.41 12.45
CA ALA A 138 -10.74 3.45 11.34
C ALA A 138 -9.39 2.72 11.35
N PRO A 139 -9.39 1.37 11.19
CA PRO A 139 -8.16 0.59 11.26
C PRO A 139 -7.24 0.89 10.08
N PRO A 140 -5.91 0.85 10.25
CA PRO A 140 -5.00 1.14 9.16
C PRO A 140 -5.04 0.06 8.07
N GLY A 141 -4.71 0.43 6.84
CA GLY A 141 -4.61 -0.53 5.75
C GLY A 141 -4.02 0.05 4.47
N VAL A 142 -3.57 -0.83 3.58
CA VAL A 142 -2.96 -0.45 2.30
C VAL A 142 -3.47 -1.32 1.15
N ILE A 143 -3.76 -0.66 0.02
CA ILE A 143 -4.04 -1.30 -1.27
C ILE A 143 -2.91 -1.02 -2.24
N TYR A 144 -2.45 -2.06 -2.93
CA TYR A 144 -1.54 -1.91 -4.05
C TYR A 144 -2.25 -2.22 -5.37
N TYR A 145 -2.00 -1.37 -6.37
CA TYR A 145 -2.36 -1.64 -7.76
C TYR A 145 -1.12 -1.69 -8.64
N PHE A 146 -1.16 -2.56 -9.64
CA PHE A 146 -0.19 -2.55 -10.72
C PHE A 146 -0.75 -1.75 -11.90
N ALA A 147 0.10 -0.88 -12.47
CA ALA A 147 -0.16 -0.22 -13.74
C ALA A 147 0.97 -0.56 -14.75
N PRO A 148 0.65 -0.90 -16.01
CA PRO A 148 1.63 -1.30 -17.01
C PRO A 148 2.50 -0.14 -17.55
N ASP A 149 2.10 1.11 -17.30
CA ASP A 149 2.84 2.34 -17.61
C ASP A 149 2.50 3.45 -16.59
N TRP A 150 3.04 4.66 -16.79
CA TRP A 150 2.86 5.81 -15.87
C TRP A 150 1.89 6.87 -16.42
N LYS A 151 0.76 6.40 -16.97
CA LYS A 151 -0.31 7.27 -17.49
C LYS A 151 -1.36 7.58 -16.43
N GLU A 152 -2.01 8.72 -16.62
CA GLU A 152 -3.06 9.21 -15.72
C GLU A 152 -4.30 8.31 -15.69
N ASP A 153 -4.67 7.67 -16.80
CA ASP A 153 -5.88 6.84 -16.90
C ASP A 153 -5.96 5.78 -15.81
N HIS A 154 -4.82 5.24 -15.35
CA HIS A 154 -4.78 4.27 -14.25
C HIS A 154 -5.23 4.87 -12.92
N VAL A 155 -4.69 6.03 -12.53
CA VAL A 155 -5.09 6.67 -11.27
C VAL A 155 -6.51 7.22 -11.33
N LEU A 156 -6.98 7.65 -12.51
CA LEU A 156 -8.38 8.03 -12.73
C LEU A 156 -9.31 6.83 -12.53
N GLY A 157 -8.91 5.65 -13.02
CA GLY A 157 -9.63 4.39 -12.82
C GLY A 157 -9.64 3.93 -11.36
N HIS A 158 -8.46 3.84 -10.73
CA HIS A 158 -8.33 3.39 -9.33
C HIS A 158 -9.16 4.27 -8.37
N LEU A 159 -9.13 5.59 -8.59
CA LEU A 159 -9.78 6.56 -7.71
C LEU A 159 -11.16 6.98 -8.23
N ALA A 160 -11.77 6.29 -9.19
CA ALA A 160 -13.05 6.69 -9.83
C ALA A 160 -14.20 6.90 -8.82
N ASN A 161 -14.19 6.17 -7.71
CA ASN A 161 -15.21 6.27 -6.66
C ASN A 161 -14.71 6.96 -5.38
N ALA A 162 -13.41 7.25 -5.27
CA ALA A 162 -12.86 7.93 -4.09
C ALA A 162 -13.45 9.35 -3.95
N ARG A 163 -13.57 9.80 -2.69
CA ARG A 163 -14.09 11.11 -2.30
C ARG A 163 -13.26 11.66 -1.14
N GLY A 164 -13.34 12.96 -0.90
CA GLY A 164 -12.68 13.59 0.25
C GLY A 164 -11.31 14.18 -0.08
N ILE A 165 -10.24 13.66 0.51
CA ILE A 165 -8.89 14.23 0.43
C ILE A 165 -7.92 13.19 -0.10
N LEU A 166 -7.13 13.58 -1.11
CA LEU A 166 -6.00 12.80 -1.57
C LEU A 166 -4.71 13.51 -1.15
N GLN A 167 -3.98 12.88 -0.24
CA GLN A 167 -2.65 13.31 0.15
C GLN A 167 -1.61 12.57 -0.67
N ALA A 168 -0.88 13.29 -1.51
CA ALA A 168 0.02 12.70 -2.48
C ALA A 168 1.27 13.55 -2.73
N ASP A 169 2.15 13.05 -3.58
CA ASP A 169 3.20 13.83 -4.18
C ASP A 169 2.64 14.79 -5.27
N GLY A 170 3.56 15.45 -5.97
CA GLY A 170 3.22 16.40 -7.03
C GLY A 170 2.78 15.79 -8.36
N TYR A 171 2.45 14.50 -8.45
CA TYR A 171 2.19 13.82 -9.73
C TYR A 171 1.05 14.49 -10.52
N LYS A 172 1.34 14.85 -11.77
CA LYS A 172 0.41 15.59 -12.64
C LYS A 172 -0.81 14.78 -13.06
N GLY A 173 -0.73 13.45 -13.08
CA GLY A 173 -1.87 12.61 -13.47
C GLY A 173 -3.06 12.67 -12.49
N TYR A 174 -2.86 13.26 -11.32
CA TYR A 174 -3.96 13.53 -10.38
C TYR A 174 -4.75 14.80 -10.71
N ALA A 175 -4.30 15.66 -11.62
CA ALA A 175 -4.89 17.00 -11.83
C ALA A 175 -6.41 16.95 -12.07
N LYS A 176 -6.89 16.06 -12.94
CA LYS A 176 -8.32 15.87 -13.24
C LYS A 176 -9.15 15.39 -12.04
N LEU A 177 -8.52 14.81 -11.02
CA LEU A 177 -9.22 14.39 -9.80
C LEU A 177 -9.61 15.58 -8.91
N TYR A 178 -8.89 16.69 -9.06
CA TYR A 178 -9.05 17.92 -8.26
C TYR A 178 -9.90 18.98 -8.97
N GLU A 179 -10.31 18.73 -10.21
CA GLU A 179 -11.20 19.62 -10.95
C GLU A 179 -12.62 19.58 -10.34
N PRO A 180 -13.32 20.73 -10.29
CA PRO A 180 -14.71 20.79 -9.86
C PRO A 180 -15.62 19.87 -10.69
N GLN A 181 -16.55 19.18 -10.03
CA GLN A 181 -17.62 18.45 -10.72
C GLN A 181 -18.76 19.41 -11.11
N THR A 182 -19.81 18.89 -11.74
CA THR A 182 -20.98 19.66 -12.20
C THR A 182 -21.72 20.39 -11.08
N ASP A 183 -21.57 19.94 -9.83
CA ASP A 183 -22.11 20.58 -8.62
C ASP A 183 -21.20 21.66 -8.03
N GLY A 184 -20.05 21.93 -8.67
CA GLY A 184 -19.09 22.97 -8.30
C GLY A 184 -18.05 22.57 -7.25
N ALA A 185 -18.16 21.40 -6.62
CA ALA A 185 -17.18 20.92 -5.66
C ALA A 185 -16.21 19.92 -6.33
N PRO A 186 -14.89 19.99 -6.04
CA PRO A 186 -13.99 18.94 -6.48
C PRO A 186 -14.27 17.68 -5.67
N ARG A 187 -14.22 16.56 -6.37
CA ARG A 187 -14.44 15.23 -5.79
C ARG A 187 -13.40 14.88 -4.73
N LEU A 188 -12.14 15.24 -5.03
CA LEU A 188 -10.99 15.09 -4.15
C LEU A 188 -10.34 16.45 -3.98
N ARG A 189 -9.99 16.79 -2.75
CA ARG A 189 -9.16 17.95 -2.42
C ARG A 189 -7.70 17.50 -2.33
N GLU A 190 -6.81 18.28 -2.93
CA GLU A 190 -5.37 18.01 -2.90
C GLU A 190 -4.77 18.40 -1.55
N ALA A 191 -4.09 17.45 -0.89
CA ALA A 191 -3.18 17.71 0.23
C ALA A 191 -1.73 17.48 -0.21
N ALA A 192 -0.95 18.55 -0.29
CA ALA A 192 0.43 18.45 -0.75
C ALA A 192 1.39 18.00 0.37
N CYS A 193 2.45 17.29 -0.01
CA CYS A 193 3.44 16.76 0.92
C CYS A 193 4.60 17.73 1.18
N TRP A 194 4.71 18.28 2.40
CA TRP A 194 5.82 19.16 2.78
C TRP A 194 7.17 18.44 2.78
N ALA A 195 7.22 17.12 2.95
CA ALA A 195 8.48 16.37 2.89
C ALA A 195 9.08 16.40 1.47
N HIS A 196 8.24 16.34 0.43
CA HIS A 196 8.67 16.50 -0.97
C HIS A 196 9.21 17.91 -1.23
N LEU A 197 8.48 18.95 -0.81
CA LEU A 197 8.95 20.33 -0.93
C LEU A 197 10.27 20.57 -0.18
N ARG A 198 10.40 20.00 1.03
CA ARG A 198 11.63 20.06 1.82
C ARG A 198 12.82 19.37 1.11
N ARG A 199 12.59 18.28 0.39
CA ARG A 199 13.61 17.51 -0.33
C ARG A 199 14.31 18.37 -1.39
N ASP A 200 13.55 19.17 -2.15
CA ASP A 200 14.11 20.08 -3.16
C ASP A 200 15.10 21.09 -2.54
N PHE A 201 14.76 21.68 -1.39
CA PHE A 201 15.66 22.58 -0.67
C PHE A 201 16.87 21.87 -0.06
N HIS A 202 16.66 20.66 0.45
CA HIS A 202 17.73 19.85 1.02
C HIS A 202 18.78 19.49 -0.02
N ASP A 203 18.35 18.98 -1.18
CA ASP A 203 19.26 18.54 -2.24
C ASP A 203 20.05 19.73 -2.82
N PHE A 204 19.39 20.88 -2.95
CA PHE A 204 20.06 22.13 -3.32
C PHE A 204 21.06 22.59 -2.26
N TRP A 205 20.72 22.52 -0.97
CA TRP A 205 21.64 22.89 0.11
C TRP A 205 22.84 21.96 0.20
N VAL A 206 22.65 20.64 0.07
CA VAL A 206 23.75 19.66 0.10
C VAL A 206 24.76 19.94 -1.01
N SER A 207 24.28 20.28 -2.20
CA SER A 207 25.11 20.54 -3.38
C SER A 207 25.77 21.92 -3.40
N THR A 208 25.13 22.96 -2.85
CA THR A 208 25.59 24.36 -3.02
C THR A 208 25.94 25.08 -1.73
N LYS A 209 25.52 24.55 -0.57
CA LYS A 209 25.55 25.24 0.73
C LYS A 209 24.82 26.60 0.72
N SER A 210 23.81 26.75 -0.13
CA SER A 210 23.00 27.97 -0.19
C SER A 210 22.32 28.29 1.14
N GLU A 211 22.58 29.48 1.67
CA GLU A 211 21.95 29.99 2.90
C GLU A 211 20.43 30.15 2.75
N ILE A 212 19.94 30.49 1.55
CA ILE A 212 18.50 30.58 1.27
C ILE A 212 17.86 29.20 1.39
N ALA A 213 18.50 28.17 0.84
CA ALA A 213 18.00 26.80 0.96
C ALA A 213 18.03 26.33 2.43
N ARG A 214 19.08 26.67 3.18
CA ARG A 214 19.15 26.40 4.62
C ARG A 214 18.01 27.08 5.39
N GLU A 215 17.73 28.35 5.11
CA GLU A 215 16.63 29.07 5.74
C GLU A 215 15.26 28.44 5.41
N ALA A 216 15.06 27.96 4.18
CA ALA A 216 13.84 27.21 3.82
C ALA A 216 13.69 25.95 4.68
N LEU A 217 14.77 25.19 4.86
CA LEU A 217 14.79 24.00 5.71
C LEU A 217 14.47 24.33 7.17
N ASP A 218 15.05 25.40 7.71
CA ASP A 218 14.83 25.85 9.09
C ASP A 218 13.37 26.29 9.31
N ARG A 219 12.78 27.01 8.35
CA ARG A 219 11.37 27.43 8.37
C ARG A 219 10.41 26.22 8.34
N ILE A 220 10.68 25.27 7.45
CA ILE A 220 9.91 24.03 7.35
C ILE A 220 10.08 23.19 8.63
N GLY A 221 11.30 23.11 9.18
CA GLY A 221 11.60 22.39 10.41
C GLY A 221 10.71 22.81 11.59
N LYS A 222 10.49 24.12 11.75
CA LYS A 222 9.59 24.67 12.79
C LYS A 222 8.13 24.23 12.64
N LEU A 223 7.68 23.90 11.44
CA LEU A 223 6.36 23.29 11.23
C LEU A 223 6.36 21.85 11.77
N TYR A 224 7.37 21.05 11.40
CA TYR A 224 7.52 19.69 11.93
C TYR A 224 7.67 19.64 13.44
N ASP A 225 8.30 20.63 14.07
CA ASP A 225 8.38 20.73 15.53
C ASP A 225 6.99 20.84 16.16
N THR A 226 6.11 21.62 15.52
CA THR A 226 4.71 21.75 15.95
C THR A 226 3.97 20.43 15.75
N GLU A 227 4.11 19.80 14.58
CA GLU A 227 3.44 18.54 14.24
C GLU A 227 3.84 17.37 15.16
N ARG A 228 5.11 17.31 15.59
CA ARG A 228 5.55 16.30 16.57
C ARG A 228 4.83 16.44 17.91
N GLY A 229 4.50 17.65 18.34
CA GLY A 229 3.79 17.91 19.60
C GLY A 229 2.31 17.54 19.57
N ILE A 230 1.70 17.42 18.39
CA ILE A 230 0.26 17.17 18.21
C ILE A 230 -0.06 15.82 17.55
N ASN A 231 0.96 15.01 17.27
CA ASN A 231 0.77 13.67 16.71
C ASN A 231 0.07 12.74 17.71
N GLY A 232 -0.93 12.00 17.24
CA GLY A 232 -1.78 11.15 18.08
C GLY A 232 -2.88 11.90 18.85
N GLN A 233 -2.99 13.23 18.69
CA GLN A 233 -4.10 14.02 19.23
C GLN A 233 -5.28 14.01 18.26
N THR A 234 -6.49 14.32 18.75
CA THR A 234 -7.69 14.39 17.91
C THR A 234 -7.58 15.48 16.83
N ALA A 235 -8.38 15.35 15.77
CA ALA A 235 -8.42 16.32 14.67
C ALA A 235 -8.67 17.76 15.17
N ASP A 236 -9.57 17.96 16.12
CA ASP A 236 -9.90 19.30 16.65
C ASP A 236 -8.73 19.92 17.42
N VAL A 237 -8.03 19.13 18.25
CA VAL A 237 -6.84 19.57 18.99
C VAL A 237 -5.71 19.93 18.02
N ARG A 238 -5.49 19.10 17.00
CA ARG A 238 -4.51 19.37 15.93
C ARG A 238 -4.84 20.66 15.19
N HIS A 239 -6.10 20.85 14.80
CA HIS A 239 -6.58 22.05 14.12
C HIS A 239 -6.34 23.31 14.97
N ALA A 240 -6.78 23.32 16.23
CA ALA A 240 -6.62 24.47 17.13
C ALA A 240 -5.14 24.84 17.34
N ALA A 241 -4.28 23.85 17.55
CA ALA A 241 -2.83 24.07 17.69
C ALA A 241 -2.21 24.63 16.40
N ARG A 242 -2.61 24.11 15.23
CA ARG A 242 -2.13 24.60 13.92
C ARG A 242 -2.54 26.03 13.64
N GLN A 243 -3.77 26.44 13.98
CA GLN A 243 -4.21 27.82 13.83
C GLN A 243 -3.33 28.78 14.66
N LYS A 244 -3.01 28.41 15.91
CA LYS A 244 -2.16 29.22 16.79
C LYS A 244 -0.68 29.21 16.39
N LEU A 245 -0.15 28.06 15.99
CA LEU A 245 1.29 27.84 15.88
C LEU A 245 1.79 27.70 14.44
N SER A 246 1.08 26.97 13.57
CA SER A 246 1.54 26.63 12.22
C SER A 246 1.09 27.65 11.17
N ALA A 247 -0.15 28.12 11.23
CA ALA A 247 -0.72 29.07 10.28
C ALA A 247 0.13 30.35 10.07
N PRO A 248 0.57 31.07 11.13
CA PRO A 248 1.44 32.24 10.94
C PRO A 248 2.80 31.88 10.33
N LYS A 249 3.34 30.69 10.62
CA LYS A 249 4.61 30.21 10.06
C LYS A 249 4.49 29.87 8.57
N VAL A 250 3.39 29.23 8.17
CA VAL A 250 3.11 28.92 6.76
C VAL A 250 2.91 30.21 5.96
N ALA A 251 2.13 31.16 6.47
CA ALA A 251 1.95 32.47 5.84
C ALA A 251 3.30 33.19 5.67
N SER A 252 4.12 33.22 6.72
CA SER A 252 5.47 33.80 6.67
C SER A 252 6.40 33.09 5.68
N PHE A 253 6.36 31.75 5.62
CA PHE A 253 7.17 30.97 4.69
C PHE A 253 6.86 31.32 3.23
N PHE A 254 5.58 31.42 2.88
CA PHE A 254 5.21 31.72 1.51
C PHE A 254 5.47 33.18 1.12
N ALA A 255 5.19 34.14 2.00
CA ALA A 255 5.54 35.55 1.75
C ALA A 255 7.06 35.73 1.57
N TRP A 256 7.85 35.04 2.39
CA TRP A 256 9.30 34.99 2.24
C TRP A 256 9.71 34.34 0.91
N SER A 257 9.06 33.25 0.51
CA SER A 257 9.34 32.54 -0.75
C SER A 257 9.14 33.44 -1.97
N GLU A 258 8.10 34.28 -1.99
CA GLU A 258 7.86 35.26 -3.05
C GLU A 258 8.97 36.30 -3.13
N GLN A 259 9.44 36.81 -1.98
CA GLN A 259 10.58 37.73 -1.93
C GLN A 259 11.88 37.08 -2.42
N GLN A 260 12.12 35.81 -2.10
CA GLN A 260 13.31 35.11 -2.56
C GLN A 260 13.32 34.94 -4.08
N LEU A 261 12.17 34.68 -4.71
CA LEU A 261 12.08 34.53 -6.17
C LEU A 261 12.51 35.80 -6.94
N LEU A 262 12.40 36.98 -6.35
CA LEU A 262 12.87 38.24 -6.94
C LEU A 262 14.40 38.39 -6.91
N ARG A 263 15.08 37.59 -6.07
CA ARG A 263 16.49 37.75 -5.73
C ARG A 263 17.38 36.63 -6.25
N ILE A 264 16.80 35.54 -6.75
CA ILE A 264 17.53 34.36 -7.23
C ILE A 264 17.35 34.18 -8.75
N PRO A 265 18.31 33.54 -9.44
CA PRO A 265 18.16 33.23 -10.86
C PRO A 265 16.93 32.36 -11.12
N GLY A 266 15.99 32.84 -11.95
CA GLY A 266 14.70 32.19 -12.18
C GLY A 266 14.76 30.79 -12.82
N LYS A 267 15.89 30.41 -13.43
CA LYS A 267 16.12 29.07 -13.99
C LYS A 267 16.79 28.09 -13.02
N SER A 268 17.21 28.54 -11.83
CA SER A 268 17.85 27.69 -10.82
C SER A 268 16.89 26.63 -10.27
N ASP A 269 17.43 25.51 -9.79
CA ASP A 269 16.63 24.47 -9.13
C ASP A 269 16.02 24.99 -7.82
N LEU A 270 16.70 25.89 -7.11
CA LEU A 270 16.13 26.61 -5.97
C LEU A 270 14.86 27.39 -6.35
N ALA A 271 14.89 28.13 -7.47
CA ALA A 271 13.70 28.83 -7.98
C ALA A 271 12.59 27.87 -8.45
N LYS A 272 12.92 26.65 -8.87
CA LYS A 272 11.92 25.61 -9.16
C LYS A 272 11.22 25.14 -7.88
N GLY A 273 11.97 24.85 -6.80
CA GLY A 273 11.40 24.45 -5.50
C GLY A 273 10.45 25.51 -4.93
N PHE A 274 10.83 26.79 -4.96
CA PHE A 274 9.93 27.88 -4.53
C PHE A 274 8.66 27.97 -5.38
N ARG A 275 8.76 27.90 -6.70
CA ARG A 275 7.58 27.92 -7.59
C ARG A 275 6.70 26.69 -7.42
N TYR A 276 7.28 25.54 -7.11
CA TYR A 276 6.53 24.33 -6.79
C TYR A 276 5.68 24.53 -5.53
N GLY A 277 6.28 25.06 -4.45
CA GLY A 277 5.54 25.42 -3.23
C GLY A 277 4.44 26.44 -3.49
N LEU A 278 4.78 27.56 -4.14
CA LEU A 278 3.86 28.68 -4.36
C LEU A 278 2.69 28.34 -5.29
N SER A 279 2.91 27.56 -6.35
CA SER A 279 1.84 27.16 -7.27
C SER A 279 0.80 26.22 -6.63
N ARG A 280 1.14 25.62 -5.48
CA ARG A 280 0.27 24.70 -4.72
C ARG A 280 0.00 25.19 -3.30
N ARG A 281 0.03 26.50 -3.09
CA ARG A 281 -0.15 27.13 -1.75
C ARG A 281 -1.38 26.60 -1.01
N GLU A 282 -2.52 26.48 -1.69
CA GLU A 282 -3.76 25.95 -1.10
C GLU A 282 -3.59 24.49 -0.64
N ALA A 283 -3.04 23.62 -1.50
CA ALA A 283 -2.81 22.22 -1.18
C ALA A 283 -1.80 22.02 -0.03
N PHE A 284 -0.75 22.85 0.04
CA PHE A 284 0.20 22.87 1.15
C PHE A 284 -0.39 23.45 2.45
N SER A 285 -1.49 24.19 2.36
CA SER A 285 -2.16 24.82 3.51
C SER A 285 -3.37 24.03 4.01
N LEU A 286 -3.82 23.00 3.28
CA LEU A 286 -5.00 22.19 3.64
C LEU A 286 -4.90 21.57 5.05
N PHE A 287 -3.70 21.15 5.47
CA PHE A 287 -3.50 20.61 6.82
C PHE A 287 -3.79 21.63 7.94
N LEU A 288 -3.75 22.93 7.66
CA LEU A 288 -4.08 23.96 8.64
C LEU A 288 -5.58 24.01 8.93
N THR A 289 -6.42 23.72 7.94
CA THR A 289 -7.88 23.85 8.04
C THR A 289 -8.59 22.53 8.27
N ASP A 290 -7.93 21.38 8.01
CA ASP A 290 -8.44 20.05 8.35
C ASP A 290 -7.46 19.29 9.25
N GLY A 291 -7.86 19.08 10.50
CA GLY A 291 -7.04 18.41 11.51
C GLY A 291 -6.69 16.95 11.20
N ARG A 292 -7.44 16.29 10.30
CA ARG A 292 -7.21 14.90 9.89
C ARG A 292 -6.01 14.78 8.94
N VAL A 293 -5.70 15.84 8.20
CA VAL A 293 -4.63 15.85 7.20
C VAL A 293 -3.26 15.88 7.88
N ALA A 294 -2.34 15.07 7.38
CA ALA A 294 -0.95 15.08 7.83
C ALA A 294 -0.18 16.21 7.15
N ILE A 295 0.96 16.62 7.69
CA ILE A 295 1.85 17.58 7.01
C ILE A 295 2.57 16.93 5.80
N ASP A 296 2.67 15.60 5.77
CA ASP A 296 3.38 14.84 4.75
C ASP A 296 2.67 13.54 4.37
N ASN A 297 3.14 12.96 3.26
CA ASN A 297 2.64 11.73 2.69
C ASN A 297 3.47 10.49 3.11
N ASN A 298 4.14 10.55 4.26
CA ASN A 298 5.00 9.46 4.71
C ASN A 298 4.30 8.09 4.84
N PRO A 299 2.99 7.98 5.14
CA PRO A 299 2.31 6.68 5.13
C PRO A 299 2.44 5.93 3.80
N ALA A 300 2.24 6.60 2.66
CA ALA A 300 2.38 5.96 1.34
C ALA A 300 3.85 5.65 1.00
N GLU A 301 4.78 6.57 1.30
CA GLU A 301 6.22 6.32 1.09
C GLU A 301 6.69 5.08 1.87
N ARG A 302 6.25 4.94 3.14
CA ARG A 302 6.56 3.77 3.97
C ARG A 302 5.95 2.50 3.39
N ALA A 303 4.71 2.56 2.90
CA ALA A 303 4.04 1.42 2.28
C ALA A 303 4.75 0.93 1.00
N LEU A 304 5.44 1.81 0.26
CA LEU A 304 6.19 1.40 -0.94
C LEU A 304 7.60 0.89 -0.64
N ARG A 305 8.12 1.11 0.57
CA ARG A 305 9.47 0.68 0.95
C ARG A 305 9.72 -0.82 0.77
N PRO A 306 8.80 -1.74 1.13
CA PRO A 306 8.96 -3.17 0.85
C PRO A 306 9.18 -3.46 -0.65
N ILE A 307 8.41 -2.84 -1.56
CA ILE A 307 8.64 -2.98 -3.01
C ILE A 307 10.03 -2.48 -3.40
N GLY A 308 10.47 -1.37 -2.83
CA GLY A 308 11.81 -0.82 -3.02
C GLY A 308 12.92 -1.77 -2.60
N ILE A 309 12.77 -2.46 -1.46
CA ILE A 309 13.70 -3.48 -0.98
C ILE A 309 13.65 -4.71 -1.90
N GLY A 310 12.45 -5.18 -2.23
CA GLY A 310 12.25 -6.34 -3.10
C GLY A 310 12.92 -6.21 -4.46
N ARG A 311 12.90 -5.03 -5.08
CA ARG A 311 13.59 -4.76 -6.36
C ARG A 311 15.13 -4.97 -6.31
N LYS A 312 15.73 -5.07 -5.13
CA LYS A 312 17.14 -5.45 -4.96
C LYS A 312 17.35 -6.97 -5.00
N ASN A 313 16.30 -7.75 -4.71
CA ASN A 313 16.31 -9.22 -4.66
C ASN A 313 15.73 -9.88 -5.92
N TRP A 314 14.88 -9.16 -6.68
CA TRP A 314 14.33 -9.63 -7.95
C TRP A 314 14.44 -8.56 -9.04
N LEU A 315 14.69 -8.98 -10.28
CA LEU A 315 14.99 -8.06 -11.39
C LEU A 315 13.75 -7.50 -12.09
N PHE A 316 12.71 -8.33 -12.24
CA PHE A 316 11.47 -8.01 -12.96
C PHE A 316 10.31 -8.92 -12.52
N ALA A 317 9.08 -8.47 -12.77
CA ALA A 317 7.91 -9.36 -12.82
C ALA A 317 7.88 -10.12 -14.16
N GLY A 318 7.46 -11.39 -14.14
CA GLY A 318 7.52 -12.28 -15.31
C GLY A 318 6.51 -11.95 -16.44
N ALA A 319 5.47 -11.19 -16.10
CA ALA A 319 4.44 -10.64 -16.98
C ALA A 319 3.59 -9.63 -16.16
N ASP A 320 2.66 -8.92 -16.80
CA ASP A 320 1.72 -8.03 -16.13
C ASP A 320 0.91 -8.76 -15.04
N THR A 321 0.40 -9.96 -15.34
CA THR A 321 -0.31 -10.81 -14.37
C THR A 321 0.55 -11.21 -13.16
N GLY A 322 1.87 -11.31 -13.34
CA GLY A 322 2.81 -11.53 -12.24
C GLY A 322 2.97 -10.30 -11.34
N ALA A 323 2.92 -9.10 -11.93
CA ALA A 323 2.93 -7.85 -11.18
C ALA A 323 1.60 -7.58 -10.47
N GLU A 324 0.47 -7.95 -11.08
CA GLU A 324 -0.85 -7.94 -10.43
C GLU A 324 -0.90 -8.90 -9.23
N THR A 325 -0.33 -10.10 -9.37
CA THR A 325 -0.21 -11.07 -8.26
C THR A 325 0.63 -10.49 -7.12
N LEU A 326 1.74 -9.82 -7.45
CA LEU A 326 2.55 -9.09 -6.46
C LEU A 326 1.71 -8.03 -5.74
N ALA A 327 0.99 -7.17 -6.47
CA ALA A 327 0.18 -6.12 -5.88
C ALA A 327 -0.88 -6.69 -4.90
N ARG A 328 -1.62 -7.73 -5.33
CA ARG A 328 -2.62 -8.42 -4.48
C ARG A 328 -2.01 -9.05 -3.22
N ALA A 329 -0.86 -9.71 -3.36
CA ALA A 329 -0.17 -10.32 -2.23
C ALA A 329 0.30 -9.24 -1.23
N MET A 330 0.86 -8.14 -1.72
CA MET A 330 1.30 -7.03 -0.88
C MET A 330 0.13 -6.36 -0.17
N THR A 331 -1.05 -6.23 -0.81
CA THR A 331 -2.26 -5.70 -0.18
C THR A 331 -2.61 -6.48 1.09
N ILE A 332 -2.72 -7.81 1.00
CA ILE A 332 -3.12 -8.62 2.16
C ILE A 332 -2.00 -8.73 3.21
N ILE A 333 -0.74 -8.84 2.79
CA ILE A 333 0.42 -8.97 3.70
C ILE A 333 0.67 -7.67 4.46
N GLU A 334 0.78 -6.54 3.76
CA GLU A 334 1.12 -5.26 4.41
C GLU A 334 -0.06 -4.72 5.22
N THR A 335 -1.30 -5.01 4.83
CA THR A 335 -2.47 -4.72 5.67
C THR A 335 -2.46 -5.57 6.95
N ALA A 336 -2.06 -6.85 6.90
CA ALA A 336 -1.87 -7.64 8.11
C ALA A 336 -0.79 -7.04 9.03
N LYS A 337 0.37 -6.69 8.47
CA LYS A 337 1.51 -6.12 9.21
C LYS A 337 1.20 -4.78 9.84
N ILE A 338 0.52 -3.87 9.13
CA ILE A 338 0.18 -2.54 9.68
C ILE A 338 -0.85 -2.62 10.82
N ASN A 339 -1.60 -3.72 10.90
CA ASN A 339 -2.48 -4.07 12.02
C ASN A 339 -1.79 -4.91 13.10
N GLY A 340 -0.47 -5.13 13.01
CA GLY A 340 0.31 -5.83 14.03
C GLY A 340 0.20 -7.35 14.00
N LEU A 341 -0.30 -7.93 12.91
CA LEU A 341 -0.41 -9.39 12.75
C LEU A 341 0.87 -10.01 12.19
N ASP A 342 1.13 -11.26 12.55
CA ASP A 342 2.05 -12.12 11.81
C ASP A 342 1.39 -12.51 10.47
N PRO A 343 1.93 -12.07 9.32
CA PRO A 343 1.32 -12.33 8.02
C PRO A 343 1.29 -13.83 7.68
N GLN A 344 2.24 -14.65 8.15
CA GLN A 344 2.26 -16.08 7.85
C GLN A 344 1.15 -16.80 8.63
N ALA A 345 1.01 -16.48 9.92
CA ALA A 345 -0.06 -17.04 10.77
C ALA A 345 -1.45 -16.64 10.26
N TYR A 346 -1.62 -15.35 9.94
CA TYR A 346 -2.85 -14.80 9.39
C TYR A 346 -3.25 -15.47 8.06
N LEU A 347 -2.31 -15.55 7.11
CA LEU A 347 -2.57 -16.19 5.81
C LEU A 347 -2.83 -17.69 5.94
N ALA A 348 -2.14 -18.38 6.85
CA ALA A 348 -2.38 -19.81 7.08
C ALA A 348 -3.81 -20.05 7.56
N ASP A 349 -4.26 -19.31 8.57
CA ASP A 349 -5.61 -19.43 9.13
C ASP A 349 -6.69 -19.12 8.08
N ILE A 350 -6.54 -18.02 7.32
CA ILE A 350 -7.52 -17.66 6.30
C ILE A 350 -7.56 -18.70 5.18
N LEU A 351 -6.41 -19.14 4.67
CA LEU A 351 -6.37 -20.14 3.60
C LEU A 351 -7.03 -21.45 4.02
N ASP A 352 -6.95 -21.81 5.31
CA ASP A 352 -7.55 -23.04 5.85
C ASP A 352 -9.08 -22.97 5.88
N ARG A 353 -9.67 -21.81 6.23
CA ARG A 353 -11.12 -21.70 6.46
C ARG A 353 -11.92 -20.92 5.42
N ILE A 354 -11.29 -20.17 4.51
CA ILE A 354 -12.00 -19.22 3.63
C ILE A 354 -13.05 -19.87 2.72
N HIS A 355 -12.87 -21.12 2.30
CA HIS A 355 -13.86 -21.84 1.49
C HIS A 355 -15.10 -22.24 2.28
N ASP A 356 -14.95 -22.48 3.57
CA ASP A 356 -16.03 -22.90 4.46
C ASP A 356 -16.62 -21.71 5.24
N HIS A 357 -15.99 -20.53 5.14
CA HIS A 357 -16.45 -19.30 5.77
C HIS A 357 -17.61 -18.70 5.00
N LYS A 358 -18.65 -18.27 5.71
CA LYS A 358 -19.82 -17.66 5.06
C LYS A 358 -19.43 -16.33 4.41
N ILE A 359 -19.76 -16.17 3.13
CA ILE A 359 -19.40 -14.96 2.36
C ILE A 359 -19.91 -13.66 2.99
N ASN A 360 -21.07 -13.68 3.65
CA ASN A 360 -21.65 -12.53 4.35
C ASN A 360 -21.02 -12.26 5.73
N ARG A 361 -20.05 -13.07 6.16
CA ARG A 361 -19.27 -12.90 7.39
C ARG A 361 -17.79 -12.66 7.09
N LEU A 362 -17.44 -12.34 5.85
CA LEU A 362 -16.06 -12.14 5.41
C LEU A 362 -15.32 -11.06 6.23
N ASP A 363 -16.07 -10.11 6.79
CA ASP A 363 -15.55 -9.05 7.65
C ASP A 363 -14.84 -9.56 8.91
N GLU A 364 -15.19 -10.76 9.38
CA GLU A 364 -14.52 -11.42 10.50
C GLU A 364 -13.09 -11.87 10.16
N LEU A 365 -12.79 -12.02 8.86
CA LEU A 365 -11.47 -12.40 8.38
C LEU A 365 -10.61 -11.17 8.05
N LEU A 366 -11.13 -9.94 8.16
CA LEU A 366 -10.35 -8.74 7.91
C LEU A 366 -9.21 -8.60 8.93
N PRO A 367 -8.05 -8.04 8.55
CA PRO A 367 -6.88 -7.93 9.44
C PRO A 367 -7.14 -7.28 10.80
N TRP A 368 -8.09 -6.35 10.87
CA TRP A 368 -8.45 -5.63 12.11
C TRP A 368 -9.55 -6.31 12.93
N ASN A 369 -10.17 -7.37 12.41
CA ASN A 369 -11.20 -8.16 13.10
C ASN A 369 -10.74 -9.61 13.37
N TRP A 370 -9.59 -10.00 12.81
CA TRP A 370 -9.14 -11.37 12.80
C TRP A 370 -8.77 -11.87 14.20
N ALA A 371 -9.32 -13.03 14.54
CA ALA A 371 -8.91 -13.84 15.65
C ALA A 371 -8.50 -15.24 15.15
N PRO A 372 -7.39 -15.82 15.64
CA PRO A 372 -6.99 -17.19 15.31
C PRO A 372 -8.08 -18.19 15.68
N MET A 373 -8.30 -19.21 14.84
CA MET A 373 -9.30 -20.27 15.12
C MET A 373 -9.13 -20.93 16.48
N ALA A 374 -7.90 -21.15 16.95
CA ALA A 374 -7.64 -21.74 18.26
C ALA A 374 -8.20 -20.93 19.43
N GLN A 375 -8.24 -19.60 19.33
CA GLN A 375 -8.82 -18.72 20.35
C GLN A 375 -10.35 -18.59 20.23
N ALA A 376 -10.90 -18.77 19.02
CA ALA A 376 -12.34 -18.68 18.77
C ALA A 376 -13.14 -19.88 19.33
N ILE A 377 -12.51 -21.06 19.43
CA ILE A 377 -13.13 -22.27 20.01
C ILE A 377 -13.22 -22.16 21.54
N ASP A 378 -12.16 -21.66 22.19
CA ASP A 378 -12.14 -21.51 23.66
C ASP A 378 -13.14 -20.46 24.17
N SER A 379 -13.40 -19.42 23.38
CA SER A 379 -14.36 -18.35 23.69
C SER A 379 -15.82 -18.71 23.41
N GLN A 380 -16.10 -19.78 22.65
CA GLN A 380 -17.44 -20.34 22.48
C GLN A 380 -17.73 -21.48 23.46
N ALA A 381 -16.69 -22.05 24.07
CA ALA A 381 -16.79 -23.12 25.06
C ALA A 381 -16.83 -22.61 26.52
N ALA A 382 -16.51 -21.33 26.74
CA ALA A 382 -16.68 -20.61 28.01
C ALA A 382 -17.95 -19.75 27.97
#